data_AF-A0A7C5T8S9-F1
#
_entry.id   AF-A0A7C5T8S9-F1
#
_cell.length_a   1.000
_cell.length_b   1.000
_cell.length_c   1.000
_cell.angle_alpha   90.00
_cell.angle_beta   90.00
_cell.angle_gamma   90.00
#
_symmetry.space_group_name_H-M   'P 1'
#
loop_
_entity.id
_entity.type
_entity.pdbx_description
1 polymer ?
#
loop_
_entity_poly.entity_id
_entity_poly.type
_entity_poly.pdbx_seq_one_letter_code
_entity_poly.pdbx_strand_id
1 'polypeptide(L)'
;MKVIKLNIIMINWEEWNDEKLKADQRYKLIFIRRFGEEESEFMEKGVFGRKGVETLTSRYIPVKVDVDERPDVFIRYGFGATPSVSITTQDGRTLGGGTLCDYESFIKFMIELGTIITKEKEIIERYGAEEVEEDEELENDIDISEIRLQDLAQNMAKRVVEAKILSTKLLLEILSMWIKIGNETEARKTLNLLEMVEDKVEGGIFSGSLYENPLKFSTSKSSDENVRYALELKRFGEKFNDKSIQEKAEKQINFSKTFFNGEHFINLIGEDQEYYKSTKSIREIRQKPPKDDRLFSGKNLEIAEMLIDLGELELAQKVVNRVSESLISGNKVFHSEKKNVENLTYDLVQALITFSKMKNYSEGKIKELEETLYSKRGRNLFFDYEEKGFGALKKRKIDILGNIKIAKFFKDQGKEKQANEIIKSLLPKILEKNPKYIIYIYSTLL
;
A
#
# COMPACT_ATOMS: atom_id res chain seq x y z
N MET A 1 52.22 -7.96 6.80
CA MET A 1 50.88 -8.49 7.11
C MET A 1 50.04 -8.41 5.84
N LYS A 2 49.72 -9.55 5.20
CA LYS A 2 48.77 -9.59 4.09
C LYS A 2 47.37 -9.36 4.67
N VAL A 3 46.73 -8.25 4.32
CA VAL A 3 45.31 -8.06 4.58
C VAL A 3 44.57 -9.10 3.76
N ILE A 4 44.12 -10.17 4.42
CA ILE A 4 43.19 -11.12 3.83
C ILE A 4 41.88 -10.33 3.71
N LYS A 5 41.56 -9.84 2.51
CA LYS A 5 40.18 -9.46 2.18
C LYS A 5 39.37 -10.75 2.25
N LEU A 6 38.75 -10.99 3.41
CA LEU A 6 37.66 -11.93 3.52
C LEU A 6 36.57 -11.40 2.58
N ASN A 7 36.40 -12.03 1.42
CA ASN A 7 35.19 -11.84 0.62
C ASN A 7 34.04 -12.32 1.51
N ILE A 8 33.33 -11.37 2.12
CA ILE A 8 32.08 -11.65 2.81
C ILE A 8 31.10 -12.03 1.69
N ILE A 9 30.84 -13.33 1.54
CA ILE A 9 29.81 -13.81 0.62
C ILE A 9 28.49 -13.47 1.30
N MET A 10 27.80 -12.45 0.81
CA MET A 10 26.44 -12.10 1.24
C MET A 10 25.43 -12.85 0.37
N ILE A 11 24.17 -12.92 0.81
CA ILE A 11 23.08 -13.41 -0.05
C ILE A 11 23.05 -12.57 -1.34
N ASN A 12 23.13 -13.24 -2.49
CA ASN A 12 22.97 -12.60 -3.79
C ASN A 12 21.49 -12.52 -4.14
N TRP A 13 20.82 -11.50 -3.61
CA TRP A 13 19.39 -11.26 -3.84
C TRP A 13 19.09 -11.01 -5.32
N GLU A 14 18.10 -11.72 -5.83
CA GLU A 14 17.57 -11.53 -7.18
C GLU A 14 16.29 -10.70 -7.16
N GLU A 15 16.00 -9.98 -8.25
CA GLU A 15 14.67 -9.38 -8.42
C GLU A 15 13.64 -10.46 -8.80
N TRP A 16 12.37 -10.19 -8.51
CA TRP A 16 11.29 -11.09 -8.92
C TRP A 16 11.20 -11.22 -10.44
N ASN A 17 11.29 -12.46 -10.94
CA ASN A 17 11.13 -12.78 -12.35
C ASN A 17 10.39 -14.11 -12.51
N ASP A 18 9.17 -14.07 -13.06
CA ASP A 18 8.31 -15.25 -13.13
C ASP A 18 8.91 -16.40 -13.97
N GLU A 19 9.57 -16.09 -15.08
CA GLU A 19 10.16 -17.10 -15.97
C GLU A 19 11.31 -17.84 -15.27
N LYS A 20 12.19 -17.10 -14.59
CA LYS A 20 13.29 -17.68 -13.82
C LYS A 20 12.80 -18.52 -12.65
N LEU A 21 11.80 -18.03 -11.92
CA LEU A 21 11.23 -18.75 -10.78
C LEU A 21 10.56 -20.07 -11.19
N LYS A 22 9.92 -20.10 -12.37
CA LYS A 22 9.35 -21.33 -12.97
C LYS A 22 10.42 -22.30 -13.45
N ALA A 23 11.51 -21.81 -14.04
CA ALA A 23 12.53 -22.66 -14.63
C ALA A 23 13.40 -23.37 -13.58
N ASP A 24 13.69 -22.69 -12.47
CA ASP A 24 14.57 -23.20 -11.43
C ASP A 24 13.81 -24.09 -10.42
N GLN A 25 14.33 -25.29 -10.16
CA GLN A 25 13.70 -26.32 -9.31
C GLN A 25 14.07 -26.21 -7.82
N ARG A 26 14.73 -25.13 -7.39
CA ARG A 26 14.97 -24.88 -5.96
C ARG A 26 13.70 -24.34 -5.27
N TYR A 27 13.64 -24.43 -3.94
CA TYR A 27 12.66 -23.68 -3.14
C TYR A 27 12.98 -22.18 -3.19
N LYS A 28 12.01 -21.30 -2.90
CA LYS A 28 12.22 -19.85 -3.01
C LYS A 28 12.26 -19.25 -1.61
N LEU A 29 13.23 -18.38 -1.38
CA LEU A 29 13.31 -17.51 -0.20
C LEU A 29 12.93 -16.11 -0.66
N ILE A 30 11.72 -15.68 -0.35
CA ILE A 30 11.21 -14.37 -0.76
C ILE A 30 11.31 -13.44 0.43
N PHE A 31 12.09 -12.37 0.29
CA PHE A 31 12.16 -11.28 1.26
C PHE A 31 11.44 -10.06 0.70
N ILE A 32 10.33 -9.69 1.33
CA ILE A 32 9.52 -8.52 0.97
C ILE A 32 9.83 -7.39 1.94
N ARG A 33 10.30 -6.27 1.40
CA ARG A 33 10.71 -5.07 2.14
C ARG A 33 9.95 -3.84 1.69
N ARG A 34 10.02 -2.79 2.49
CA ARG A 34 9.61 -1.43 2.14
C ARG A 34 10.82 -0.51 2.03
N PHE A 35 10.78 0.43 1.10
CA PHE A 35 11.84 1.42 0.98
C PHE A 35 11.91 2.32 2.23
N GLY A 36 13.13 2.50 2.75
CA GLY A 36 13.40 3.42 3.86
C GLY A 36 12.73 3.03 5.17
N GLU A 37 12.32 1.77 5.36
CA GLU A 37 11.80 1.26 6.63
C GLU A 37 12.94 0.67 7.48
N GLU A 38 13.06 1.11 8.74
CA GLU A 38 14.16 0.74 9.64
C GLU A 38 14.24 -0.78 9.86
N GLU A 39 13.11 -1.47 10.02
CA GLU A 39 13.04 -2.92 10.20
C GLU A 39 13.45 -3.70 8.94
N SER A 40 13.06 -3.19 7.77
CA SER A 40 13.51 -3.77 6.49
C SER A 40 15.03 -3.65 6.37
N GLU A 41 15.62 -2.51 6.75
CA GLU A 41 17.06 -2.34 6.78
C GLU A 41 17.76 -3.20 7.84
N PHE A 42 17.15 -3.35 9.01
CA PHE A 42 17.64 -4.21 10.09
C PHE A 42 17.68 -5.67 9.64
N MET A 43 16.63 -6.18 9.01
CA MET A 43 16.62 -7.53 8.44
C MET A 43 17.69 -7.69 7.36
N GLU A 44 17.78 -6.74 6.43
CA GLU A 44 18.72 -6.79 5.31
C GLU A 44 20.19 -6.79 5.76
N LYS A 45 20.56 -5.88 6.67
CA LYS A 45 21.95 -5.72 7.12
C LYS A 45 22.28 -6.58 8.35
N GLY A 46 21.38 -6.61 9.32
CA GLY A 46 21.57 -7.21 10.64
C GLY A 46 21.25 -8.69 10.72
N VAL A 47 20.43 -9.24 9.81
CA VAL A 47 20.11 -10.66 9.74
C VAL A 47 20.77 -11.28 8.50
N PHE A 48 20.35 -10.89 7.30
CA PHE A 48 20.82 -11.51 6.05
C PHE A 48 22.26 -11.16 5.68
N GLY A 49 22.76 -10.02 6.16
CA GLY A 49 24.16 -9.61 5.98
C GLY A 49 25.14 -10.34 6.90
N ARG A 50 24.68 -11.18 7.83
CA ARG A 50 25.57 -11.92 8.74
C ARG A 50 26.17 -13.14 8.08
N LYS A 51 27.43 -13.41 8.43
CA LYS A 51 28.20 -14.55 7.92
C LYS A 51 27.53 -15.89 8.26
N GLY A 52 27.45 -16.79 7.28
CA GLY A 52 26.87 -18.13 7.40
C GLY A 52 25.45 -18.22 6.86
N VAL A 53 24.74 -17.09 6.75
CA VAL A 53 23.37 -17.03 6.21
C VAL A 53 23.36 -17.38 4.73
N GLU A 54 24.38 -16.95 3.98
CA GLU A 54 24.56 -17.31 2.57
C GLU A 54 24.67 -18.84 2.37
N THR A 55 25.37 -19.52 3.28
CA THR A 55 25.55 -20.97 3.20
C THR A 55 24.22 -21.68 3.48
N LEU A 56 23.48 -21.21 4.49
CA LEU A 56 22.19 -21.75 4.89
C LEU A 56 21.12 -21.57 3.80
N THR A 57 21.19 -20.47 3.06
CA THR A 57 20.23 -20.08 2.02
C THR A 57 20.60 -20.55 0.61
N SER A 58 21.80 -21.12 0.42
CA SER A 58 22.30 -21.57 -0.89
C SER A 58 21.40 -22.57 -1.66
N ARG A 59 20.57 -23.33 -0.92
CA ARG A 59 19.61 -24.29 -1.49
C ARG A 59 18.31 -23.65 -2.01
N TYR A 60 18.13 -22.35 -1.78
CA TYR A 60 16.96 -21.58 -2.19
C TYR A 60 17.31 -20.59 -3.30
N ILE A 61 16.31 -20.10 -4.03
CA ILE A 61 16.43 -18.88 -4.84
C ILE A 61 16.13 -17.69 -3.93
N PRO A 62 17.11 -16.85 -3.58
CA PRO A 62 16.86 -15.65 -2.79
C PRO A 62 16.28 -14.55 -3.68
N VAL A 63 15.02 -14.19 -3.45
CA VAL A 63 14.30 -13.14 -4.17
C VAL A 63 14.02 -11.98 -3.23
N LYS A 64 14.44 -10.78 -3.61
CA LYS A 64 14.10 -9.55 -2.88
C LYS A 64 13.02 -8.80 -3.63
N VAL A 65 11.98 -8.44 -2.89
CA VAL A 65 10.78 -7.80 -3.40
C VAL A 65 10.58 -6.49 -2.67
N ASP A 66 10.39 -5.42 -3.42
CA ASP A 66 9.94 -4.14 -2.87
C ASP A 66 8.41 -4.12 -2.90
N VAL A 67 7.77 -3.91 -1.74
CA VAL A 67 6.31 -3.92 -1.59
C VAL A 67 5.63 -2.83 -2.42
N ASP A 68 6.31 -1.69 -2.61
CA ASP A 68 5.78 -0.58 -3.38
C ASP A 68 5.89 -0.85 -4.89
N GLU A 69 6.80 -1.74 -5.34
CA GLU A 69 6.93 -2.14 -6.75
C GLU A 69 6.06 -3.34 -7.11
N ARG A 70 5.88 -4.25 -6.15
CA ARG A 70 5.19 -5.52 -6.31
C ARG A 70 4.14 -5.74 -5.21
N PRO A 71 3.13 -4.86 -5.12
CA PRO A 71 2.05 -5.03 -4.15
C PRO A 71 1.27 -6.33 -4.40
N ASP A 72 1.21 -6.78 -5.66
CA ASP A 72 0.62 -8.06 -6.08
C ASP A 72 1.30 -9.28 -5.45
N VAL A 73 2.62 -9.25 -5.30
CA VAL A 73 3.41 -10.29 -4.62
C VAL A 73 3.20 -10.21 -3.11
N PHE A 74 3.22 -9.01 -2.52
CA PHE A 74 3.02 -8.83 -1.08
C PHE A 74 1.67 -9.34 -0.60
N ILE A 75 0.59 -9.09 -1.35
CA ILE A 75 -0.76 -9.56 -1.00
C ILE A 75 -0.86 -11.10 -0.97
N ARG A 76 0.06 -11.82 -1.64
CA ARG A 76 0.05 -13.28 -1.75
C ARG A 76 1.07 -13.97 -0.85
N TYR A 77 2.23 -13.36 -0.69
CA TYR A 77 3.39 -13.97 -0.04
C TYR A 77 3.87 -13.21 1.20
N GLY A 78 3.23 -12.09 1.53
CA GLY A 78 3.49 -11.32 2.74
C GLY A 78 2.68 -11.83 3.93
N PHE A 79 3.27 -11.73 5.12
CA PHE A 79 2.64 -12.12 6.39
C PHE A 79 1.98 -10.92 7.09
N GLY A 80 1.25 -10.11 6.31
CA GLY A 80 0.44 -9.00 6.81
C GLY A 80 1.18 -7.71 7.15
N ALA A 81 2.52 -7.70 7.24
CA ALA A 81 3.32 -6.50 7.48
C ALA A 81 4.70 -6.57 6.79
N THR A 82 5.33 -5.43 6.56
CA THR A 82 6.76 -5.36 6.19
C THR A 82 7.64 -5.21 7.43
N PRO A 83 8.88 -5.74 7.40
CA PRO A 83 9.38 -6.73 6.46
C PRO A 83 8.65 -8.08 6.58
N SER A 84 8.63 -8.85 5.49
CA SER A 84 8.10 -10.22 5.45
C SER A 84 9.10 -11.17 4.79
N VAL A 85 9.18 -12.40 5.29
CA VAL A 85 9.95 -13.49 4.70
C VAL A 85 9.04 -14.67 4.47
N SER A 86 9.00 -15.20 3.24
CA SER A 86 8.29 -16.44 2.93
C SER A 86 9.22 -17.45 2.27
N ILE A 87 9.01 -18.72 2.61
CA ILE A 87 9.61 -19.85 1.92
C ILE A 87 8.52 -20.54 1.11
N THR A 88 8.78 -20.74 -0.18
CA THR A 88 7.83 -21.38 -1.08
C THR A 88 8.45 -22.59 -1.76
N THR A 89 7.59 -23.54 -2.11
CA THR A 89 7.91 -24.69 -2.98
C THR A 89 8.32 -24.23 -4.37
N GLN A 90 8.76 -25.19 -5.18
CA GLN A 90 9.18 -24.95 -6.56
C GLN A 90 8.07 -24.36 -7.43
N ASP A 91 6.81 -24.75 -7.18
CA ASP A 91 5.60 -24.28 -7.85
C ASP A 91 4.96 -23.05 -7.18
N GLY A 92 5.53 -22.56 -6.07
CA GLY A 92 5.12 -21.31 -5.42
C GLY A 92 4.01 -21.43 -4.38
N ARG A 93 3.78 -22.63 -3.81
CA ARG A 93 2.97 -22.85 -2.60
C ARG A 93 3.78 -22.49 -1.35
N THR A 94 3.13 -21.96 -0.33
CA THR A 94 3.81 -21.43 0.86
C THR A 94 4.10 -22.57 1.85
N LEU A 95 5.36 -22.67 2.30
CA LEU A 95 5.76 -23.60 3.35
C LEU A 95 5.75 -22.99 4.74
N GLY A 96 5.97 -21.67 4.81
CA GLY A 96 6.07 -20.96 6.07
C GLY A 96 6.86 -19.66 5.90
N GLY A 97 6.97 -18.93 7.00
CA GLY A 97 7.60 -17.64 7.02
C GLY A 97 7.07 -16.79 8.18
N GLY A 98 7.32 -15.49 8.10
CA GLY A 98 6.91 -14.55 9.14
C GLY A 98 7.32 -13.14 8.79
N THR A 99 7.22 -12.25 9.79
CA THR A 99 7.59 -10.84 9.66
C THR A 99 8.99 -10.60 10.25
N LEU A 100 9.21 -9.46 10.92
CA LEU A 100 10.46 -9.13 11.59
C LEU A 100 10.93 -10.27 12.52
N CYS A 101 12.19 -10.68 12.36
CA CYS A 101 12.84 -11.60 13.26
C CYS A 101 14.30 -11.19 13.50
N ASP A 102 14.91 -11.71 14.56
CA ASP A 102 16.34 -11.56 14.78
C ASP A 102 17.15 -12.67 14.09
N TYR A 103 18.47 -12.55 14.14
CA TYR A 103 19.38 -13.50 13.54
C TYR A 103 19.22 -14.92 14.09
N GLU A 104 19.08 -15.08 15.40
CA GLU A 104 19.03 -16.40 16.03
C GLU A 104 17.75 -17.15 15.65
N SER A 105 16.62 -16.44 15.65
CA SER A 105 15.31 -16.94 15.22
C SER A 105 15.33 -17.35 13.75
N PHE A 106 15.93 -16.53 12.88
CA PHE A 106 16.05 -16.85 11.45
C PHE A 106 16.89 -18.12 11.21
N ILE A 107 18.05 -18.24 11.87
CA ILE A 107 18.91 -19.44 11.75
C ILE A 107 18.17 -20.69 12.23
N LYS A 108 17.51 -20.62 13.40
CA LYS A 108 16.73 -21.74 13.93
C LYS A 108 15.65 -22.18 12.95
N PHE A 109 14.84 -21.25 12.46
CA PHE A 109 13.79 -21.51 11.48
C PHE A 109 14.33 -22.21 10.23
N MET A 110 15.42 -21.70 9.65
CA MET A 110 16.00 -22.25 8.43
C MET A 110 16.63 -23.64 8.62
N ILE A 111 17.19 -23.95 9.79
CA ILE A 111 17.71 -25.29 10.12
C ILE A 111 16.56 -26.28 10.29
N GLU A 112 15.52 -25.90 11.04
CA GLU A 112 14.32 -26.73 11.25
C GLU A 112 13.66 -27.03 9.90
N LEU A 113 13.40 -25.99 9.10
CA LEU A 113 12.79 -26.15 7.78
C LEU A 113 13.65 -26.98 6.83
N GLY A 114 14.97 -26.74 6.79
CA GLY A 114 15.88 -27.53 5.98
C GLY A 114 15.91 -29.01 6.37
N THR A 115 15.74 -29.32 7.67
CA THR A 115 15.64 -30.69 8.17
C THR A 115 14.34 -31.35 7.72
N ILE A 116 13.21 -30.64 7.82
CA ILE A 116 11.90 -31.15 7.39
C ILE A 116 11.91 -31.38 5.86
N ILE A 117 12.38 -30.42 5.07
CA ILE A 117 12.49 -30.57 3.60
C ILE A 117 13.35 -31.78 3.22
N THR A 118 14.43 -32.05 3.94
CA THR A 118 15.32 -33.17 3.64
C THR A 118 14.68 -34.52 4.01
N LYS A 119 13.94 -34.60 5.11
CA LYS A 119 13.35 -35.84 5.62
C LYS A 119 12.02 -36.20 4.95
N GLU A 120 11.19 -35.19 4.67
CA GLU A 120 9.78 -35.36 4.35
C GLU A 120 9.42 -34.73 2.99
N LYS A 121 10.37 -34.66 2.05
CA LYS A 121 10.20 -33.95 0.76
C LYS A 121 8.90 -34.30 0.04
N GLU A 122 8.60 -35.58 -0.12
CA GLU A 122 7.39 -36.04 -0.82
C GLU A 122 6.11 -35.65 -0.08
N ILE A 123 6.12 -35.67 1.25
CA ILE A 123 4.98 -35.25 2.07
C ILE A 123 4.79 -33.74 1.98
N ILE A 124 5.86 -32.95 2.03
CA ILE A 124 5.79 -31.50 1.88
C ILE A 124 5.25 -31.12 0.50
N GLU A 125 5.78 -31.73 -0.56
CA GLU A 125 5.37 -31.43 -1.93
C GLU A 125 3.91 -31.87 -2.20
N ARG A 126 3.37 -32.85 -1.48
CA ARG A 126 1.97 -33.28 -1.64
C ARG A 126 0.98 -32.64 -0.68
N TYR A 127 1.38 -32.37 0.56
CA TYR A 127 0.45 -32.06 1.66
C TYR A 127 0.92 -30.93 2.59
N GLY A 128 2.23 -30.68 2.68
CA GLY A 128 2.78 -29.72 3.65
C GLY A 128 2.89 -28.28 3.16
N ALA A 129 2.69 -28.04 1.86
CA ALA A 129 2.67 -26.70 1.28
C ALA A 129 1.23 -26.21 1.14
N GLU A 130 0.94 -25.05 1.72
CA GLU A 130 -0.37 -24.42 1.63
C GLU A 130 -0.53 -23.80 0.24
N GLU A 131 -1.59 -24.23 -0.46
CA GLU A 131 -2.05 -23.50 -1.64
C GLU A 131 -2.64 -22.17 -1.18
N VAL A 132 -2.20 -21.08 -1.82
CA VAL A 132 -2.89 -19.81 -1.68
C VAL A 132 -4.23 -19.93 -2.42
N GLU A 133 -5.32 -20.01 -1.67
CA GLU A 133 -6.67 -20.12 -2.23
C GLU A 133 -7.01 -18.92 -3.12
N GLU A 134 -7.75 -19.20 -4.19
CA GLU A 134 -8.37 -18.15 -5.00
C GLU A 134 -9.47 -17.48 -4.18
N ASP A 135 -9.51 -16.16 -4.22
CA ASP A 135 -10.67 -15.48 -3.68
C ASP A 135 -11.87 -15.76 -4.58
N GLU A 136 -12.90 -16.36 -4.00
CA GLU A 136 -14.21 -16.49 -4.64
C GLU A 136 -15.19 -15.42 -4.15
N GLU A 137 -16.14 -15.08 -5.01
CA GLU A 137 -17.32 -14.32 -4.61
C GLU A 137 -18.29 -15.25 -3.89
N LEU A 138 -18.38 -15.08 -2.57
CA LEU A 138 -19.33 -15.83 -1.76
C LEU A 138 -20.76 -15.54 -2.23
N GLU A 139 -21.50 -16.59 -2.59
CA GLU A 139 -22.96 -16.57 -2.74
C GLU A 139 -23.58 -16.46 -1.35
N ASN A 140 -23.50 -15.29 -0.73
CA ASN A 140 -24.05 -15.12 0.61
C ASN A 140 -25.21 -14.12 0.63
N ASP A 141 -26.36 -14.66 1.01
CA ASP A 141 -27.58 -13.98 1.47
C ASP A 141 -27.39 -13.33 2.85
N ILE A 142 -26.22 -12.72 3.13
CA ILE A 142 -26.15 -11.86 4.31
C ILE A 142 -27.12 -10.71 4.05
N ASP A 143 -28.16 -10.64 4.86
CA ASP A 143 -29.09 -9.53 4.86
C ASP A 143 -28.39 -8.30 5.47
N ILE A 144 -27.52 -7.69 4.67
CA ILE A 144 -26.85 -6.46 5.02
C ILE A 144 -27.81 -5.27 5.09
N SER A 145 -29.10 -5.44 4.77
CA SER A 145 -30.09 -4.36 4.88
C SER A 145 -30.28 -3.92 6.34
N GLU A 146 -29.96 -4.79 7.30
CA GLU A 146 -29.94 -4.46 8.74
C GLU A 146 -28.62 -3.84 9.21
N ILE A 147 -27.51 -4.02 8.46
CA ILE A 147 -26.22 -3.43 8.83
C ILE A 147 -26.24 -1.95 8.47
N ARG A 148 -26.44 -1.11 9.49
CA ARG A 148 -26.22 0.33 9.38
C ARG A 148 -24.72 0.59 9.29
N LEU A 149 -24.16 0.51 8.08
CA LEU A 149 -22.73 0.76 7.80
C LEU A 149 -22.26 2.08 8.39
N GLN A 150 -23.14 3.10 8.35
CA GLN A 150 -22.94 4.37 9.03
C GLN A 150 -22.64 4.21 10.52
N ASP A 151 -23.53 3.54 11.26
CA ASP A 151 -23.39 3.38 12.73
C ASP A 151 -22.14 2.57 13.05
N LEU A 152 -21.86 1.53 12.26
CA LEU A 152 -20.67 0.70 12.43
C LEU A 152 -19.38 1.51 12.19
N ALA A 153 -19.30 2.24 11.07
CA ALA A 153 -18.15 3.10 10.75
C ALA A 153 -17.93 4.16 11.83
N GLN A 154 -19.00 4.84 12.27
CA GLN A 154 -18.92 5.87 13.30
C GLN A 154 -18.48 5.32 14.66
N ASN A 155 -19.00 4.16 15.08
CA ASN A 155 -18.61 3.53 16.33
C ASN A 155 -17.15 3.05 16.29
N MET A 156 -16.71 2.48 15.16
CA MET A 156 -15.31 2.10 14.97
C MET A 156 -14.39 3.32 15.01
N ALA A 157 -14.74 4.39 14.31
CA ALA A 157 -13.97 5.62 14.30
C ALA A 157 -13.81 6.22 15.71
N LYS A 158 -14.88 6.27 16.50
CA LYS A 158 -14.82 6.71 17.90
C LYS A 158 -13.85 5.87 18.72
N ARG A 159 -13.92 4.54 18.62
CA ARG A 159 -13.00 3.64 19.32
C ARG A 159 -11.53 3.86 18.94
N VAL A 160 -11.25 4.10 17.65
CA VAL A 160 -9.89 4.42 17.17
C VAL A 160 -9.38 5.70 17.81
N VAL A 161 -10.21 6.75 17.84
CA VAL A 161 -9.87 8.06 18.43
C VAL A 161 -9.71 7.96 19.95
N GLU A 162 -10.62 7.27 20.64
CA GLU A 162 -10.57 7.04 22.09
C GLU A 162 -9.34 6.23 22.51
N ALA A 163 -8.97 5.23 21.71
CA ALA A 163 -7.76 4.43 21.90
C ALA A 163 -6.47 5.17 21.50
N LYS A 164 -6.58 6.39 20.95
CA LYS A 164 -5.46 7.22 20.49
C LYS A 164 -4.55 6.49 19.49
N ILE A 165 -5.14 5.71 18.58
CA ILE A 165 -4.40 5.03 17.52
C ILE A 165 -3.92 6.08 16.51
N LEU A 166 -2.60 6.21 16.35
CA LEU A 166 -1.96 7.26 15.54
C LEU A 166 -1.69 6.81 14.09
N SER A 167 -2.56 5.99 13.51
CA SER A 167 -2.42 5.59 12.12
C SER A 167 -2.92 6.71 11.21
N THR A 168 -1.98 7.43 10.56
CA THR A 168 -2.28 8.62 9.76
C THR A 168 -3.30 8.33 8.68
N LYS A 169 -3.09 7.27 7.87
CA LYS A 169 -4.02 6.86 6.83
C LYS A 169 -5.45 6.66 7.35
N LEU A 170 -5.60 5.98 8.48
CA LEU A 170 -6.91 5.75 9.08
C LEU A 170 -7.53 7.03 9.65
N LEU A 171 -6.75 7.85 10.35
CA LEU A 171 -7.21 9.11 10.92
C LEU A 171 -7.67 10.08 9.82
N LEU A 172 -7.01 10.11 8.67
CA LEU A 172 -7.43 10.91 7.52
C LEU A 172 -8.79 10.45 6.96
N GLU A 173 -9.05 9.14 6.88
CA GLU A 173 -10.37 8.64 6.47
C GLU A 173 -11.46 8.93 7.50
N ILE A 174 -11.14 8.79 8.79
CA ILE A 174 -12.05 9.16 9.89
C ILE A 174 -12.38 10.66 9.84
N LEU A 175 -11.36 11.50 9.64
CA LEU A 175 -11.53 12.95 9.55
C LEU A 175 -12.43 13.30 8.36
N SER A 176 -12.16 12.72 7.19
CA SER A 176 -12.97 12.92 5.97
C SER A 176 -14.43 12.57 6.22
N MET A 177 -14.69 11.43 6.88
CA MET A 177 -16.02 10.99 7.26
C MET A 177 -16.71 12.02 8.17
N TRP A 178 -16.05 12.48 9.24
CA TRP A 178 -16.65 13.43 10.18
C TRP A 178 -16.96 14.79 9.54
N ILE A 179 -16.08 15.27 8.66
CA ILE A 179 -16.30 16.51 7.89
C ILE A 179 -17.54 16.37 6.99
N LYS A 180 -17.64 15.27 6.24
CA LYS A 180 -18.75 15.02 5.31
C LYS A 180 -20.10 15.01 6.02
N ILE A 181 -20.20 14.33 7.16
CA ILE A 181 -21.45 14.29 7.95
C ILE A 181 -21.69 15.55 8.80
N GLY A 182 -20.72 16.49 8.85
CA GLY A 182 -20.84 17.73 9.61
C GLY A 182 -20.68 17.58 11.12
N ASN A 183 -19.99 16.55 11.61
CA ASN A 183 -19.74 16.37 13.04
C ASN A 183 -18.43 17.04 13.46
N GLU A 184 -18.49 18.34 13.74
CA GLU A 184 -17.32 19.16 14.09
C GLU A 184 -16.58 18.63 15.33
N THR A 185 -17.30 18.22 16.37
CA THR A 185 -16.71 17.76 17.63
C THR A 185 -15.81 16.55 17.43
N GLU A 186 -16.28 15.54 16.71
CA GLU A 186 -15.49 14.34 16.43
C GLU A 186 -14.38 14.61 15.39
N ALA A 187 -14.63 15.48 14.42
CA ALA A 187 -13.60 15.93 13.48
C ALA A 187 -12.43 16.63 14.22
N ARG A 188 -12.71 17.51 15.18
CA ARG A 188 -11.68 18.18 16.00
C ARG A 188 -10.89 17.21 16.85
N LYS A 189 -11.53 16.21 17.47
CA LYS A 189 -10.82 15.16 18.21
C LYS A 189 -9.86 14.39 17.31
N THR A 190 -10.27 14.10 16.08
CA THR A 190 -9.44 13.41 15.08
C THR A 190 -8.28 14.30 14.63
N LEU A 191 -8.52 15.58 14.36
CA LEU A 191 -7.47 16.56 14.05
C LEU A 191 -6.42 16.64 15.16
N ASN A 192 -6.84 16.67 16.43
CA ASN A 192 -5.90 16.72 17.55
C ASN A 192 -4.93 15.52 17.55
N LEU A 193 -5.36 14.33 17.10
CA LEU A 193 -4.47 13.18 16.95
C LEU A 193 -3.52 13.33 15.75
N LEU A 194 -4.01 13.86 14.62
CA LEU A 194 -3.15 14.18 13.47
C LEU A 194 -2.09 15.24 13.82
N GLU A 195 -2.40 16.18 14.72
CA GLU A 195 -1.43 17.16 15.21
C GLU A 195 -0.28 16.56 16.01
N MET A 196 -0.48 15.38 16.60
CA MET A 196 0.55 14.67 17.36
C MET A 196 1.59 14.01 16.44
N VAL A 197 1.24 13.75 15.18
CA VAL A 197 2.14 13.14 14.18
C VAL A 197 2.71 14.18 13.21
N GLU A 198 2.52 15.47 13.48
CA GLU A 198 3.12 16.55 12.70
C GLU A 198 4.61 16.72 13.01
N ASP A 199 5.41 16.91 11.97
CA ASP A 199 6.78 17.39 12.13
C ASP A 199 6.77 18.89 12.40
N LYS A 200 6.86 19.26 13.68
CA LYS A 200 6.84 20.67 14.11
C LYS A 200 8.07 21.47 13.68
N VAL A 201 9.11 20.82 13.12
CA VAL A 201 10.35 21.49 12.69
C VAL A 201 10.32 21.78 11.19
N GLU A 202 9.98 20.78 10.37
CA GLU A 202 10.02 20.89 8.91
C GLU A 202 8.65 21.01 8.24
N GLY A 203 7.58 20.70 8.97
CA GLY A 203 6.22 20.64 8.44
C GLY A 203 5.83 19.25 7.94
N GLY A 204 4.55 19.12 7.59
CA GLY A 204 3.95 17.85 7.20
C GLY A 204 3.63 16.94 8.37
N ILE A 205 3.10 15.78 8.01
CA ILE A 205 2.81 14.68 8.92
C ILE A 205 3.66 13.48 8.58
N PHE A 206 4.04 12.76 9.63
CA PHE A 206 4.56 11.41 9.52
C PHE A 206 3.42 10.44 9.21
N SER A 207 3.75 9.30 8.58
CA SER A 207 2.78 8.23 8.31
C SER A 207 2.23 7.61 9.60
N GLY A 208 2.85 7.92 10.74
CA GLY A 208 2.36 7.58 12.07
C GLY A 208 2.48 6.07 12.30
N SER A 209 1.57 5.49 13.08
CA SER A 209 1.59 4.05 13.24
C SER A 209 1.07 3.30 12.03
N LEU A 210 1.86 2.32 11.57
CA LEU A 210 1.37 1.38 10.57
C LEU A 210 0.11 0.73 11.11
N TYR A 211 -0.95 0.64 10.32
CA TYR A 211 -2.18 0.06 10.82
C TYR A 211 -1.95 -1.41 11.22
N GLU A 212 -1.06 -2.08 10.51
CA GLU A 212 -0.60 -3.45 10.76
C GLU A 212 0.09 -3.59 12.14
N ASN A 213 0.62 -2.48 12.67
CA ASN A 213 1.21 -2.41 14.00
C ASN A 213 0.94 -1.03 14.66
N PRO A 214 -0.24 -0.84 15.27
CA PRO A 214 -0.68 0.47 15.78
C PRO A 214 0.20 1.03 16.91
N LEU A 215 1.11 0.22 17.47
CA LEU A 215 2.09 0.60 18.49
C LEU A 215 3.41 1.12 17.90
N LYS A 216 3.72 0.83 16.64
CA LYS A 216 4.97 1.25 15.98
C LYS A 216 4.76 2.59 15.32
N PHE A 217 5.41 3.64 15.80
CA PHE A 217 5.42 4.95 15.12
C PHE A 217 6.46 4.99 13.99
N SER A 218 6.02 5.26 12.76
CA SER A 218 6.87 5.49 11.60
C SER A 218 7.19 6.98 11.47
N THR A 219 8.46 7.30 11.22
CA THR A 219 8.91 8.66 10.87
C THR A 219 8.97 8.91 9.36
N SER A 220 8.50 7.96 8.55
CA SER A 220 8.36 8.18 7.11
C SER A 220 7.34 9.29 6.84
N LYS A 221 7.47 9.95 5.69
CA LYS A 221 6.45 10.90 5.20
C LYS A 221 6.00 10.50 3.81
N SER A 222 4.75 10.07 3.68
CA SER A 222 4.15 9.72 2.39
C SER A 222 3.56 10.96 1.69
N SER A 223 3.76 11.07 0.37
CA SER A 223 3.27 12.22 -0.41
C SER A 223 1.75 12.29 -0.48
N ASP A 224 1.09 11.15 -0.71
CA ASP A 224 -0.37 11.03 -0.77
C ASP A 224 -1.02 11.41 0.57
N GLU A 225 -0.50 10.93 1.69
CA GLU A 225 -1.02 11.29 3.02
C GLU A 225 -0.85 12.77 3.33
N ASN A 226 0.28 13.37 2.95
CA ASN A 226 0.52 14.80 3.17
C ASN A 226 -0.38 15.68 2.30
N VAL A 227 -0.61 15.31 1.04
CA VAL A 227 -1.57 15.98 0.15
C VAL A 227 -3.01 15.78 0.65
N ARG A 228 -3.37 14.57 1.10
CA ARG A 228 -4.68 14.29 1.69
C ARG A 228 -4.89 15.11 2.95
N TYR A 229 -3.88 15.26 3.79
CA TYR A 229 -3.98 16.10 4.99
C TYR A 229 -4.23 17.56 4.64
N ALA A 230 -3.54 18.09 3.63
CA ALA A 230 -3.81 19.43 3.11
C ALA A 230 -5.27 19.60 2.67
N LEU A 231 -5.80 18.62 1.93
CA LEU A 231 -7.18 18.60 1.46
C LEU A 231 -8.19 18.53 2.61
N GLU A 232 -7.99 17.66 3.60
CA GLU A 232 -8.91 17.53 4.72
C GLU A 232 -8.87 18.75 5.65
N LEU A 233 -7.71 19.39 5.85
CA LEU A 233 -7.63 20.68 6.55
C LEU A 233 -8.43 21.76 5.82
N LYS A 234 -8.26 21.88 4.49
CA LYS A 234 -9.03 22.83 3.68
C LYS A 234 -10.53 22.59 3.81
N ARG A 235 -10.97 21.34 3.62
CA ARG A 235 -12.38 20.94 3.74
C ARG A 235 -12.94 21.22 5.13
N PHE A 236 -12.19 20.92 6.19
CA PHE A 236 -12.58 21.24 7.57
C PHE A 236 -12.76 22.74 7.76
N GLY A 237 -11.74 23.52 7.39
CA GLY A 237 -11.72 24.97 7.56
C GLY A 237 -12.87 25.65 6.82
N GLU A 238 -13.18 25.20 5.61
CA GLU A 238 -14.33 25.68 4.83
C GLU A 238 -15.67 25.26 5.43
N LYS A 239 -15.83 23.97 5.78
CA LYS A 239 -17.08 23.40 6.28
C LYS A 239 -17.54 24.01 7.60
N PHE A 240 -16.59 24.25 8.51
CA PHE A 240 -16.86 24.74 9.86
C PHE A 240 -16.47 26.22 10.05
N ASN A 241 -16.08 26.91 8.97
CA ASN A 241 -15.67 28.32 8.98
C ASN A 241 -14.55 28.63 10.01
N ASP A 242 -13.58 27.73 10.13
CA ASP A 242 -12.46 27.84 11.07
C ASP A 242 -11.24 28.47 10.37
N LYS A 243 -11.04 29.78 10.59
CA LYS A 243 -9.95 30.55 9.97
C LYS A 243 -8.55 30.04 10.34
N SER A 244 -8.37 29.56 11.57
CA SER A 244 -7.07 29.02 12.02
C SER A 244 -6.71 27.77 11.23
N ILE A 245 -7.71 26.89 11.01
CA ILE A 245 -7.50 25.69 10.19
C ILE A 245 -7.35 26.02 8.71
N GLN A 246 -8.02 27.07 8.19
CA GLN A 246 -7.78 27.54 6.82
C GLN A 246 -6.33 28.03 6.62
N GLU A 247 -5.79 28.83 7.53
CA GLU A 247 -4.38 29.26 7.48
C GLU A 247 -3.41 28.06 7.58
N LYS A 248 -3.75 27.07 8.40
CA LYS A 248 -2.99 25.82 8.51
C LYS A 248 -3.04 25.01 7.21
N ALA A 249 -4.20 24.95 6.55
CA ALA A 249 -4.38 24.28 5.28
C ALA A 249 -3.46 24.89 4.21
N GLU A 250 -3.40 26.22 4.10
CA GLU A 250 -2.51 26.90 3.14
C GLU A 250 -1.03 26.54 3.36
N LYS A 251 -0.58 26.51 4.62
CA LYS A 251 0.79 26.08 4.96
C LYS A 251 1.03 24.62 4.56
N GLN A 252 0.08 23.73 4.83
CA GLN A 252 0.20 22.31 4.49
C GLN A 252 0.13 22.06 2.98
N ILE A 253 -0.65 22.84 2.21
CA ILE A 253 -0.66 22.79 0.74
C ILE A 253 0.73 23.14 0.20
N ASN A 254 1.34 24.23 0.70
CA ASN A 254 2.68 24.63 0.28
C ASN A 254 3.74 23.61 0.67
N PHE A 255 3.66 23.02 1.87
CA PHE A 255 4.54 21.94 2.27
C PHE A 255 4.38 20.70 1.36
N SER A 256 3.15 20.31 1.04
CA SER A 256 2.88 19.12 0.22
C SER A 256 3.48 19.24 -1.19
N LYS A 257 3.56 20.44 -1.74
CA LYS A 257 4.24 20.69 -3.04
C LYS A 257 5.74 20.39 -3.01
N THR A 258 6.38 20.31 -1.84
CA THR A 258 7.81 19.97 -1.73
C THR A 258 8.12 18.50 -2.07
N PHE A 259 7.10 17.65 -2.13
CA PHE A 259 7.21 16.27 -2.62
C PHE A 259 7.22 16.17 -4.15
N PHE A 260 6.84 17.24 -4.86
CA PHE A 260 6.94 17.29 -6.32
C PHE A 260 8.40 17.52 -6.72
N ASN A 261 8.97 16.61 -7.53
CA ASN A 261 10.38 16.67 -7.93
C ASN A 261 10.62 17.48 -9.23
N GLY A 262 9.57 18.03 -9.83
CA GLY A 262 9.61 18.71 -11.13
C GLY A 262 8.83 17.97 -12.21
N GLU A 263 8.66 16.65 -12.08
CA GLU A 263 7.94 15.80 -13.04
C GLU A 263 6.73 15.10 -12.38
N HIS A 264 6.92 14.55 -11.19
CA HIS A 264 5.91 13.82 -10.44
C HIS A 264 6.11 13.97 -8.93
N PHE A 265 5.14 13.49 -8.15
CA PHE A 265 5.29 13.39 -6.70
C PHE A 265 6.10 12.14 -6.39
N ILE A 266 7.14 12.30 -5.56
CA ILE A 266 7.90 11.17 -5.01
C ILE A 266 6.96 10.24 -4.24
N ASN A 267 7.32 8.98 -4.05
CA ASN A 267 6.50 8.04 -3.30
C ASN A 267 6.45 8.42 -1.81
N LEU A 268 7.62 8.54 -1.18
CA LEU A 268 7.78 8.86 0.23
C LEU A 268 9.19 9.35 0.58
N ILE A 269 9.33 9.94 1.77
CA ILE A 269 10.60 10.12 2.48
C ILE A 269 10.70 8.99 3.51
N GLY A 270 11.82 8.27 3.53
CA GLY A 270 12.09 7.14 4.42
C GLY A 270 12.16 7.54 5.89
N GLU A 271 12.12 6.53 6.77
CA GLU A 271 12.29 6.67 8.20
C GLU A 271 13.72 7.08 8.55
N ASP A 272 13.84 7.91 9.58
CA ASP A 272 15.10 8.21 10.25
C ASP A 272 14.80 8.81 11.64
N GLN A 273 14.64 7.94 12.64
CA GLN A 273 14.32 8.40 13.98
C GLN A 273 15.37 9.36 14.56
N GLU A 274 16.64 9.15 14.25
CA GLU A 274 17.73 9.97 14.79
C GLU A 274 17.70 11.38 14.19
N TYR A 275 17.45 11.51 12.89
CA TYR A 275 17.24 12.79 12.22
C TYR A 275 16.03 13.51 12.83
N TYR A 276 14.88 12.85 12.93
CA TYR A 276 13.65 13.51 13.38
C TYR A 276 13.61 13.80 14.90
N LYS A 277 14.39 13.11 15.73
CA LYS A 277 14.60 13.48 17.15
C LYS A 277 15.52 14.71 17.33
N SER A 278 16.26 15.10 16.29
CA SER A 278 17.23 16.19 16.38
C SER A 278 16.60 17.58 16.29
N THR A 279 17.28 18.58 16.85
CA THR A 279 16.88 19.99 16.74
C THR A 279 17.02 20.51 15.32
N LYS A 280 16.35 21.62 15.00
CA LYS A 280 16.40 22.27 13.68
C LYS A 280 17.83 22.48 13.17
N SER A 281 18.70 23.07 13.98
CA SER A 281 20.10 23.35 13.60
C SER A 281 20.89 22.08 13.29
N ILE A 282 20.57 20.96 13.95
CA ILE A 282 21.21 19.67 13.68
C ILE A 282 20.66 19.06 12.39
N ARG A 283 19.35 19.15 12.14
CA ARG A 283 18.72 18.66 10.89
C ARG A 283 19.19 19.39 9.64
N GLU A 284 19.59 20.66 9.77
CA GLU A 284 20.15 21.47 8.69
C GLU A 284 21.53 20.98 8.22
N ILE A 285 22.31 20.36 9.10
CA ILE A 285 23.67 19.87 8.80
C ILE A 285 23.77 18.35 8.67
N ARG A 286 22.77 17.60 9.15
CA ARG A 286 22.71 16.14 9.01
C ARG A 286 22.33 15.74 7.59
N GLN A 287 22.77 14.54 7.20
CA GLN A 287 22.26 13.89 6.01
C GLN A 287 20.73 13.73 6.15
N LYS A 288 20.00 14.13 5.11
CA LYS A 288 18.55 14.00 5.09
C LYS A 288 18.13 12.54 4.88
N PRO A 289 16.96 12.13 5.39
CA PRO A 289 16.42 10.81 5.15
C PRO A 289 16.26 10.55 3.64
N PRO A 290 16.40 9.30 3.19
CA PRO A 290 16.35 8.97 1.77
C PRO A 290 14.96 9.24 1.18
N LYS A 291 14.93 9.66 -0.08
CA LYS A 291 13.69 9.86 -0.84
C LYS A 291 13.49 8.71 -1.81
N ASP A 292 12.27 8.20 -1.89
CA ASP A 292 11.85 7.29 -2.94
C ASP A 292 11.23 8.10 -4.08
N ASP A 293 12.02 8.42 -5.10
CA ASP A 293 11.62 9.25 -6.23
C ASP A 293 10.96 8.49 -7.38
N ARG A 294 10.68 7.19 -7.21
CA ARG A 294 10.06 6.36 -8.25
C ARG A 294 8.62 6.80 -8.55
N LEU A 295 8.25 6.69 -9.83
CA LEU A 295 6.92 7.01 -10.30
C LEU A 295 5.97 5.80 -10.21
N PHE A 296 4.89 5.96 -9.45
CA PHE A 296 3.79 4.98 -9.34
C PHE A 296 2.48 5.57 -9.87
N SER A 297 1.78 4.83 -10.74
CA SER A 297 0.60 5.33 -11.46
C SER A 297 -0.57 5.62 -10.51
N GLY A 298 -1.07 4.63 -9.77
CA GLY A 298 -2.20 4.81 -8.86
C GLY A 298 -1.96 5.92 -7.85
N LYS A 299 -0.78 5.96 -7.23
CA LYS A 299 -0.44 6.97 -6.22
C LYS A 299 -0.41 8.39 -6.78
N ASN A 300 0.26 8.60 -7.92
CA ASN A 300 0.33 9.94 -8.52
C ASN A 300 -1.02 10.39 -9.10
N LEU A 301 -1.84 9.47 -9.62
CA LEU A 301 -3.18 9.79 -10.10
C LEU A 301 -4.14 10.13 -8.95
N GLU A 302 -4.03 9.45 -7.81
CA GLU A 302 -4.76 9.81 -6.59
C GLU A 302 -4.33 11.18 -6.04
N ILE A 303 -3.02 11.48 -6.05
CA ILE A 303 -2.53 12.82 -5.73
C ILE A 303 -3.10 13.85 -6.71
N ALA A 304 -3.12 13.56 -8.01
CA ALA A 304 -3.68 14.47 -9.01
C ALA A 304 -5.18 14.72 -8.77
N GLU A 305 -5.95 13.70 -8.42
CA GLU A 305 -7.35 13.86 -8.01
C GLU A 305 -7.49 14.82 -6.82
N MET A 306 -6.67 14.65 -5.78
CA MET A 306 -6.69 15.54 -4.61
C MET A 306 -6.25 16.97 -4.95
N LEU A 307 -5.30 17.13 -5.87
CA LEU A 307 -4.88 18.45 -6.36
C LEU A 307 -6.00 19.14 -7.13
N ILE A 308 -6.81 18.41 -7.91
CA ILE A 308 -8.01 18.96 -8.56
C ILE A 308 -8.97 19.51 -7.49
N ASP A 309 -9.25 18.73 -6.45
CA ASP A 309 -10.14 19.13 -5.35
C ASP A 309 -9.55 20.31 -4.53
N LEU A 310 -8.22 20.43 -4.46
CA LEU A 310 -7.52 21.57 -3.86
C LEU A 310 -7.57 22.83 -4.74
N GLY A 311 -7.85 22.71 -6.05
CA GLY A 311 -7.80 23.79 -7.02
C GLY A 311 -6.44 23.98 -7.70
N GLU A 312 -5.50 23.05 -7.48
CA GLU A 312 -4.13 23.05 -8.03
C GLU A 312 -4.09 22.43 -9.44
N LEU A 313 -4.93 22.95 -10.34
CA LEU A 313 -5.24 22.33 -11.64
C LEU A 313 -4.02 22.19 -12.56
N GLU A 314 -3.13 23.18 -12.58
CA GLU A 314 -1.91 23.12 -13.41
C GLU A 314 -0.98 21.99 -12.96
N LEU A 315 -0.78 21.85 -11.65
CA LEU A 315 0.05 20.81 -11.08
C LEU A 315 -0.58 19.43 -11.27
N ALA A 316 -1.90 19.32 -11.07
CA ALA A 316 -2.64 18.09 -11.36
C ALA A 316 -2.48 17.66 -12.83
N GLN A 317 -2.60 18.59 -13.78
CA GLN A 317 -2.42 18.30 -15.21
C GLN A 317 -1.00 17.82 -15.53
N LYS A 318 0.04 18.42 -14.92
CA LYS A 318 1.43 17.98 -15.10
C LYS A 318 1.62 16.53 -14.65
N VAL A 319 1.11 16.19 -13.46
CA VAL A 319 1.19 14.83 -12.91
C VAL A 319 0.44 13.83 -13.78
N VAL A 320 -0.79 14.17 -14.21
CA VAL A 320 -1.60 13.33 -15.11
C VAL A 320 -0.89 13.07 -16.44
N ASN A 321 -0.26 14.09 -17.03
CA ASN A 321 0.49 13.95 -18.27
C ASN A 321 1.70 13.04 -18.07
N ARG A 322 2.50 13.27 -17.03
CA ARG A 322 3.68 12.45 -16.72
C ARG A 322 3.32 10.96 -16.56
N VAL A 323 2.28 10.65 -15.80
CA VAL A 323 1.79 9.27 -15.64
C VAL A 323 1.27 8.72 -16.96
N SER A 324 0.46 9.49 -17.69
CA SER A 324 -0.14 9.08 -18.97
C SER A 324 0.90 8.76 -20.04
N GLU A 325 2.00 9.52 -20.09
CA GLU A 325 3.10 9.33 -21.05
C GLU A 325 4.00 8.14 -20.68
N SER A 326 4.25 7.93 -19.38
CA SER A 326 5.26 6.98 -18.91
C SER A 326 4.69 5.60 -18.65
N LEU A 327 3.49 5.54 -18.04
CA LEU A 327 2.91 4.34 -17.44
C LEU A 327 1.59 3.91 -18.08
N ILE A 328 1.08 4.59 -19.10
CA ILE A 328 -0.17 4.21 -19.75
C ILE A 328 0.02 4.07 -21.26
N SER A 329 -0.19 2.87 -21.78
CA SER A 329 -0.01 2.56 -23.20
C SER A 329 -1.19 1.73 -23.71
N GLY A 330 -2.05 2.35 -24.52
CA GLY A 330 -3.33 1.76 -24.93
C GLY A 330 -4.15 1.38 -23.68
N ASN A 331 -4.53 0.11 -23.62
CA ASN A 331 -5.34 -0.48 -22.57
C ASN A 331 -4.54 -0.93 -21.32
N LYS A 332 -3.25 -0.63 -21.26
CA LYS A 332 -2.37 -1.01 -20.15
C LYS A 332 -2.06 0.17 -19.24
N VAL A 333 -2.29 -0.01 -17.94
CA VAL A 333 -1.81 0.87 -16.87
C VAL A 333 -0.73 0.14 -16.09
N PHE A 334 0.53 0.52 -16.28
CA PHE A 334 1.65 -0.03 -15.54
C PHE A 334 1.69 0.54 -14.12
N HIS A 335 2.00 -0.31 -13.14
CA HIS A 335 2.08 0.12 -11.74
C HIS A 335 3.22 1.12 -11.51
N SER A 336 4.40 0.81 -12.07
CA SER A 336 5.62 1.60 -11.93
C SER A 336 6.46 1.61 -13.22
N GLU A 337 7.55 2.37 -13.23
CA GLU A 337 8.48 2.48 -14.36
C GLU A 337 9.17 1.14 -14.70
N LYS A 338 9.18 0.16 -13.80
CA LYS A 338 9.67 -1.20 -14.10
C LYS A 338 8.79 -1.96 -15.08
N LYS A 339 7.53 -1.57 -15.25
CA LYS A 339 6.56 -2.18 -16.20
C LYS A 339 6.47 -3.71 -16.09
N ASN A 340 6.69 -4.24 -14.89
CA ASN A 340 6.62 -5.66 -14.56
C ASN A 340 5.23 -6.07 -14.05
N VAL A 341 4.42 -5.10 -13.62
CA VAL A 341 3.04 -5.26 -13.20
C VAL A 341 2.20 -4.25 -13.96
N GLU A 342 1.11 -4.73 -14.55
CA GLU A 342 0.13 -3.92 -15.25
C GLU A 342 -1.28 -4.26 -14.79
N ASN A 343 -2.18 -3.30 -14.96
CA ASN A 343 -3.60 -3.50 -14.81
C ASN A 343 -4.02 -4.03 -13.44
N LEU A 344 -3.33 -3.56 -12.38
CA LEU A 344 -3.84 -3.69 -11.02
C LEU A 344 -5.16 -2.95 -10.93
N THR A 345 -6.13 -3.56 -10.24
CA THR A 345 -7.49 -3.05 -10.15
C THR A 345 -7.50 -1.63 -9.57
N TYR A 346 -6.72 -1.37 -8.52
CA TYR A 346 -6.52 -0.04 -7.94
C TYR A 346 -6.03 1.01 -8.97
N ASP A 347 -4.96 0.71 -9.69
CA ASP A 347 -4.33 1.67 -10.62
C ASP A 347 -5.26 1.98 -11.81
N LEU A 348 -5.92 0.95 -12.35
CA LEU A 348 -6.89 1.09 -13.42
C LEU A 348 -8.05 2.00 -13.04
N VAL A 349 -8.71 1.73 -11.90
CA VAL A 349 -9.86 2.53 -11.48
C VAL A 349 -9.44 3.94 -11.08
N GLN A 350 -8.26 4.12 -10.48
CA GLN A 350 -7.77 5.47 -10.17
C GLN A 350 -7.49 6.27 -11.43
N ALA A 351 -6.97 5.65 -12.50
CA ALA A 351 -6.85 6.29 -13.80
C ALA A 351 -8.21 6.72 -14.36
N LEU A 352 -9.22 5.85 -14.31
CA LEU A 352 -10.58 6.16 -14.77
C LEU A 352 -11.21 7.33 -14.00
N ILE A 353 -11.13 7.32 -12.66
CA ILE A 353 -11.64 8.41 -11.81
C ILE A 353 -10.95 9.73 -12.16
N THR A 354 -9.61 9.71 -12.23
CA THR A 354 -8.82 10.92 -12.45
C THR A 354 -9.08 11.49 -13.85
N PHE A 355 -9.10 10.64 -14.88
CA PHE A 355 -9.37 11.08 -16.25
C PHE A 355 -10.78 11.62 -16.44
N SER A 356 -11.78 11.03 -15.77
CA SER A 356 -13.16 11.52 -15.80
C SER A 356 -13.31 12.92 -15.18
N LYS A 357 -12.44 13.29 -14.24
CA LYS A 357 -12.38 14.64 -13.66
C LYS A 357 -11.64 15.65 -14.53
N MET A 358 -10.82 15.19 -15.48
CA MET A 358 -10.01 16.05 -16.34
C MET A 358 -10.80 16.46 -17.59
N LYS A 359 -11.00 17.78 -17.78
CA LYS A 359 -11.81 18.31 -18.89
C LYS A 359 -11.33 17.92 -20.30
N ASN A 360 -10.05 17.61 -20.46
CA ASN A 360 -9.40 17.44 -21.77
C ASN A 360 -8.94 15.99 -22.05
N TYR A 361 -9.37 15.01 -21.25
CA TYR A 361 -8.95 13.63 -21.48
C TYR A 361 -9.83 12.95 -22.54
N SER A 362 -9.23 12.10 -23.38
CA SER A 362 -9.93 11.45 -24.50
C SER A 362 -10.96 10.44 -24.00
N GLU A 363 -12.23 10.61 -24.39
CA GLU A 363 -13.31 9.65 -24.12
C GLU A 363 -12.97 8.25 -24.65
N GLY A 364 -12.31 8.16 -25.80
CA GLY A 364 -11.87 6.88 -26.38
C GLY A 364 -10.89 6.13 -25.46
N LYS A 365 -9.97 6.86 -24.83
CA LYS A 365 -9.00 6.27 -23.90
C LYS A 365 -9.65 5.84 -22.59
N ILE A 366 -10.63 6.59 -22.08
CA ILE A 366 -11.43 6.18 -20.92
C ILE A 366 -12.15 4.87 -21.22
N LYS A 367 -12.80 4.76 -22.38
CA LYS A 367 -13.52 3.56 -22.79
C LYS A 367 -12.63 2.32 -22.90
N GLU A 368 -11.44 2.47 -23.49
CA GLU A 368 -10.45 1.36 -23.61
C GLU A 368 -10.00 0.84 -22.23
N LEU A 369 -9.84 1.74 -21.25
CA LEU A 369 -9.51 1.36 -19.88
C LEU A 369 -10.71 0.76 -19.13
N GLU A 370 -11.93 1.24 -19.38
CA GLU A 370 -13.16 0.62 -18.85
C GLU A 370 -13.31 -0.82 -19.35
N GLU A 371 -13.08 -1.08 -20.64
CA GLU A 371 -13.11 -2.43 -21.21
C GLU A 371 -12.09 -3.35 -20.52
N THR A 372 -10.89 -2.85 -20.23
CA THR A 372 -9.88 -3.58 -19.47
C THR A 372 -10.32 -3.85 -18.04
N LEU A 373 -10.90 -2.87 -17.34
CA LEU A 373 -11.46 -3.07 -16.02
C LEU A 373 -12.55 -4.16 -16.03
N TYR A 374 -13.48 -4.11 -16.99
CA TYR A 374 -14.56 -5.10 -17.11
C TYR A 374 -14.07 -6.51 -17.43
N SER A 375 -12.92 -6.67 -18.10
CA SER A 375 -12.31 -7.99 -18.30
C SER A 375 -11.88 -8.68 -17.00
N LYS A 376 -11.69 -7.91 -15.92
CA LYS A 376 -11.33 -8.40 -14.58
C LYS A 376 -12.54 -8.68 -13.68
N ARG A 377 -13.76 -8.48 -14.19
CA ARG A 377 -15.00 -8.61 -13.43
C ARG A 377 -15.34 -10.10 -13.22
N GLY A 378 -15.67 -10.45 -11.98
CA GLY A 378 -16.40 -11.67 -11.64
C GLY A 378 -17.91 -11.47 -11.82
N ARG A 379 -18.69 -11.82 -10.81
CA ARG A 379 -20.13 -11.56 -10.81
C ARG A 379 -20.39 -10.09 -10.45
N ASN A 380 -19.94 -9.68 -9.28
CA ASN A 380 -20.04 -8.33 -8.76
C ASN A 380 -18.68 -7.69 -8.48
N LEU A 381 -17.66 -8.47 -8.11
CA LEU A 381 -16.35 -7.96 -7.71
C LEU A 381 -15.33 -8.02 -8.86
N PHE A 382 -14.20 -7.35 -8.67
CA PHE A 382 -13.07 -7.29 -9.59
C PHE A 382 -11.82 -7.89 -8.95
N PHE A 383 -10.98 -8.52 -9.77
CA PHE A 383 -9.92 -9.40 -9.31
C PHE A 383 -8.58 -9.09 -9.96
N ASP A 384 -7.52 -9.12 -9.16
CA ASP A 384 -6.14 -9.11 -9.65
C ASP A 384 -5.60 -10.52 -9.76
N TYR A 385 -5.05 -10.83 -10.93
CA TYR A 385 -4.33 -12.05 -11.24
C TYR A 385 -3.49 -11.83 -12.50
N GLU A 386 -2.46 -12.67 -12.66
CA GLU A 386 -1.59 -12.72 -13.83
C GLU A 386 -1.55 -14.17 -14.30
N GLU A 387 -2.22 -14.48 -15.42
CA GLU A 387 -2.34 -15.85 -15.95
C GLU A 387 -0.98 -16.51 -16.15
N LYS A 388 0.01 -15.70 -16.57
CA LYS A 388 1.39 -16.14 -16.76
C LYS A 388 2.26 -15.86 -15.54
N GLY A 389 1.69 -15.63 -14.37
CA GLY A 389 2.43 -15.35 -13.14
C GLY A 389 3.08 -16.61 -12.54
N PHE A 390 4.00 -16.44 -11.59
CA PHE A 390 4.52 -17.53 -10.77
C PHE A 390 3.60 -17.82 -9.56
N GLY A 391 3.37 -19.10 -9.28
CA GLY A 391 2.61 -19.57 -8.11
C GLY A 391 1.25 -18.89 -7.93
N ALA A 392 1.05 -18.27 -6.76
CA ALA A 392 -0.18 -17.62 -6.36
C ALA A 392 -0.54 -16.40 -7.22
N LEU A 393 0.36 -15.86 -8.05
CA LEU A 393 0.03 -14.74 -8.96
C LEU A 393 -1.04 -15.11 -9.99
N LYS A 394 -1.15 -16.41 -10.34
CA LYS A 394 -2.20 -16.92 -11.23
C LYS A 394 -3.59 -16.94 -10.59
N LYS A 395 -3.62 -16.88 -9.25
CA LYS A 395 -4.82 -17.06 -8.44
C LYS A 395 -5.57 -15.74 -8.35
N ARG A 396 -6.88 -15.78 -8.60
CA ARG A 396 -7.76 -14.61 -8.47
C ARG A 396 -7.67 -14.06 -7.05
N LYS A 397 -7.41 -12.76 -6.94
CA LYS A 397 -7.33 -12.06 -5.66
C LYS A 397 -8.24 -10.85 -5.67
N ILE A 398 -9.05 -10.69 -4.63
CA ILE A 398 -9.87 -9.48 -4.48
C ILE A 398 -8.97 -8.38 -3.92
N ASP A 399 -8.78 -7.33 -4.72
CA ASP A 399 -8.27 -6.06 -4.22
C ASP A 399 -9.43 -5.30 -3.54
N ILE A 400 -9.42 -5.28 -2.21
CA ILE A 400 -10.46 -4.63 -1.40
C ILE A 400 -10.52 -3.13 -1.72
N LEU A 401 -9.37 -2.45 -1.78
CA LEU A 401 -9.33 -1.00 -2.02
C LEU A 401 -9.72 -0.67 -3.46
N GLY A 402 -9.25 -1.46 -4.43
CA GLY A 402 -9.67 -1.35 -5.82
C GLY A 402 -11.18 -1.45 -5.97
N ASN A 403 -11.83 -2.45 -5.35
CA ASN A 403 -13.28 -2.61 -5.40
C ASN A 403 -14.04 -1.46 -4.72
N ILE A 404 -13.54 -0.91 -3.60
CA ILE A 404 -14.13 0.28 -2.97
C ILE A 404 -14.07 1.49 -3.93
N LYS A 405 -12.94 1.69 -4.60
CA LYS A 405 -12.81 2.76 -5.61
C LYS A 405 -13.68 2.51 -6.84
N ILE A 406 -13.91 1.26 -7.26
CA ILE A 406 -14.85 0.96 -8.36
C ILE A 406 -16.28 1.29 -7.95
N ALA A 407 -16.69 0.99 -6.71
CA ALA A 407 -17.99 1.41 -6.22
C ALA A 407 -18.12 2.95 -6.24
N LYS A 408 -17.06 3.67 -5.85
CA LYS A 408 -17.00 5.15 -5.97
C LYS A 408 -17.15 5.59 -7.43
N PHE A 409 -16.38 5.01 -8.34
CA PHE A 409 -16.42 5.33 -9.76
C PHE A 409 -17.82 5.14 -10.36
N PHE A 410 -18.49 4.03 -10.04
CA PHE A 410 -19.88 3.82 -10.47
C PHE A 410 -20.86 4.80 -9.83
N LYS A 411 -20.67 5.16 -8.56
CA LYS A 411 -21.48 6.20 -7.92
C LYS A 411 -21.31 7.56 -8.61
N ASP A 412 -20.07 7.95 -8.93
CA ASP A 412 -19.77 9.19 -9.64
C ASP A 412 -20.42 9.23 -11.04
N GLN A 413 -20.59 8.06 -11.69
CA GLN A 413 -21.30 7.90 -12.96
C GLN A 413 -22.84 7.80 -12.81
N GLY A 414 -23.41 7.95 -11.61
CA GLY A 414 -24.84 7.80 -11.34
C GLY A 414 -25.35 6.35 -11.35
N LYS A 415 -24.46 5.36 -11.30
CA LYS A 415 -24.76 3.92 -11.32
C LYS A 415 -24.84 3.35 -9.89
N GLU A 416 -25.67 3.95 -9.03
CA GLU A 416 -25.76 3.63 -7.59
C GLU A 416 -26.06 2.15 -7.32
N LYS A 417 -26.92 1.51 -8.11
CA LYS A 417 -27.24 0.08 -7.96
C LYS A 417 -25.98 -0.79 -8.06
N GLN A 418 -25.11 -0.53 -9.04
CA GLN A 418 -23.88 -1.29 -9.24
C GLN A 418 -22.88 -1.04 -8.10
N ALA A 419 -22.75 0.22 -7.66
CA ALA A 419 -21.93 0.55 -6.50
C ALA A 419 -22.37 -0.22 -5.25
N ASN A 420 -23.68 -0.26 -4.97
CA ASN A 420 -24.25 -0.97 -3.82
C ASN A 420 -24.07 -2.50 -3.92
N GLU A 421 -24.19 -3.08 -5.11
CA GLU A 421 -23.93 -4.51 -5.36
C GLU A 421 -22.48 -4.90 -5.06
N ILE A 422 -21.51 -4.06 -5.47
CA ILE A 422 -20.09 -4.28 -5.14
C ILE A 422 -19.88 -4.28 -3.63
N ILE A 423 -20.40 -3.25 -2.94
CA ILE A 423 -20.24 -3.15 -1.49
C ILE A 423 -20.88 -4.32 -0.78
N LYS A 424 -22.09 -4.73 -1.19
CA LYS A 424 -22.75 -5.91 -0.64
C LYS A 424 -21.91 -7.17 -0.79
N SER A 425 -21.32 -7.39 -1.95
CA SER A 425 -20.46 -8.54 -2.20
C SER A 425 -19.11 -8.49 -1.47
N LEU A 426 -18.61 -7.28 -1.16
CA LEU A 426 -17.32 -7.10 -0.49
C LEU A 426 -17.41 -7.21 1.05
N LEU A 427 -18.56 -6.84 1.63
CA LEU A 427 -18.76 -6.78 3.08
C LEU A 427 -18.42 -8.06 3.85
N PRO A 428 -18.81 -9.28 3.41
CA PRO A 428 -18.49 -10.50 4.15
C PRO A 428 -16.98 -10.66 4.38
N LYS A 429 -16.18 -10.45 3.31
CA LYS A 429 -14.72 -10.55 3.38
C LYS A 429 -14.10 -9.44 4.24
N ILE A 430 -14.65 -8.23 4.19
CA ILE A 430 -14.19 -7.12 5.03
C ILE A 430 -14.47 -7.41 6.51
N LEU A 431 -15.68 -7.84 6.86
CA LEU A 431 -16.07 -8.12 8.23
C LEU A 431 -15.25 -9.27 8.84
N GLU A 432 -14.94 -10.29 8.04
CA GLU A 432 -14.13 -11.42 8.47
C GLU A 432 -12.64 -11.06 8.64
N LYS A 433 -12.04 -10.43 7.61
CA LYS A 433 -10.58 -10.32 7.53
C LYS A 433 -10.03 -8.97 7.97
N ASN A 434 -10.77 -7.89 7.74
CA ASN A 434 -10.21 -6.55 7.89
C ASN A 434 -11.27 -5.45 8.07
N PRO A 435 -11.98 -5.44 9.22
CA PRO A 435 -13.16 -4.60 9.43
C PRO A 435 -12.87 -3.10 9.33
N LYS A 436 -11.60 -2.65 9.43
CA LYS A 436 -11.23 -1.24 9.21
C LYS A 436 -11.67 -0.69 7.87
N TYR A 437 -11.77 -1.51 6.82
CA TYR A 437 -12.21 -1.03 5.51
C TYR A 437 -13.67 -0.54 5.51
N ILE A 438 -14.44 -0.79 6.57
CA ILE A 438 -15.77 -0.19 6.75
C ILE A 438 -15.68 1.34 6.85
N ILE A 439 -14.65 1.86 7.52
CA ILE A 439 -14.41 3.31 7.58
C ILE A 439 -14.08 3.84 6.17
N TYR A 440 -13.26 3.13 5.41
CA TYR A 440 -12.92 3.50 4.03
C TYR A 440 -14.13 3.46 3.08
N ILE A 441 -14.96 2.42 3.17
CA ILE A 441 -16.21 2.33 2.40
C ILE A 441 -17.05 3.56 2.67
N TYR A 442 -17.30 3.84 3.95
CA TYR A 442 -18.20 4.90 4.34
C TYR A 442 -17.61 6.28 4.03
N SER A 443 -16.32 6.52 4.32
CA SER A 443 -15.66 7.79 3.97
C SER A 443 -15.61 8.04 2.46
N THR A 444 -15.42 7.00 1.65
CA THR A 444 -15.30 7.13 0.19
C THR A 444 -16.66 7.32 -0.48
N LEU A 445 -17.69 6.61 0.01
CA LEU A 445 -19.02 6.61 -0.60
C LEU A 445 -20.00 7.60 0.01
N LEU A 446 -19.68 8.29 1.11
CA LEU A 446 -20.38 9.51 1.51
C LEU A 446 -20.19 10.59 0.44
#